data_AF-A0A256WNB1-F1
#
_entry.id   AF-A0A256WNB1-F1
#
_cell.length_a   1.000
_cell.length_b   1.000
_cell.length_c   1.000
_cell.angle_alpha   90.00
_cell.angle_beta   90.00
_cell.angle_gamma   90.00
#
_symmetry.space_group_name_H-M   'P 1'
#
loop_
_entity.id
_entity.type
_entity.pdbx_description
1 polymer ?
#
loop_
_entity_poly.entity_id
_entity_poly.type
_entity_poly.pdbx_seq_one_letter_code
_entity_poly.pdbx_strand_id
1 'polypeptide(L)'
;MAYEYGFQVNTHAIGDSANRSMLHIYSKYLRGANDKRWRIEHSQFVDPTDFALFGQYHIIPSVQPTHATSDMYWAKERLGEKRIKSAYAYKDLLKQNDWLPLGTDFPVEKIDPLLTFYAAVARKDLNG
;
A
#
# COMPACT_ATOMS: atom_id res chain seq x y z
N MET A 1 -6.61 -22.81 -6.21
CA MET A 1 -6.45 -23.15 -4.77
C MET A 1 -6.96 -22.07 -3.83
N ALA A 2 -6.24 -20.99 -3.52
CA ALA A 2 -6.68 -20.03 -2.47
C ALA A 2 -8.09 -19.46 -2.70
N TYR A 3 -8.40 -19.08 -3.95
CA TYR A 3 -9.73 -18.59 -4.32
C TYR A 3 -10.84 -19.65 -4.13
N GLU A 4 -10.59 -20.88 -4.58
CA GLU A 4 -11.54 -22.00 -4.53
C GLU A 4 -11.81 -22.45 -3.09
N TYR A 5 -10.79 -22.42 -2.23
CA TYR A 5 -10.91 -22.78 -0.81
C TYR A 5 -11.32 -21.62 0.10
N GLY A 6 -11.62 -20.44 -0.46
CA GLY A 6 -12.10 -19.30 0.32
C GLY A 6 -11.06 -18.63 1.23
N PHE A 7 -9.76 -18.87 1.01
CA PHE A 7 -8.71 -18.25 1.81
C PHE A 7 -8.51 -16.77 1.45
N GLN A 8 -8.14 -15.98 2.46
CA GLN A 8 -7.61 -14.64 2.27
C GLN A 8 -6.16 -14.71 1.77
N VAL A 9 -5.81 -13.87 0.80
CA VAL A 9 -4.44 -13.73 0.28
C VAL A 9 -3.93 -12.33 0.57
N ASN A 10 -2.76 -12.27 1.20
CA ASN A 10 -2.04 -11.04 1.50
C ASN A 10 -0.68 -11.13 0.83
N THR A 11 -0.40 -10.25 -0.12
CA THR A 11 0.86 -10.32 -0.89
C THR A 11 1.68 -9.06 -0.67
N HIS A 12 2.94 -9.25 -0.28
CA HIS A 12 3.93 -8.19 -0.19
C HIS A 12 4.28 -7.65 -1.58
N ALA A 13 4.07 -6.35 -1.82
CA ALA A 13 4.52 -5.67 -3.04
C ALA A 13 4.87 -4.20 -2.80
N ILE A 14 6.15 -3.85 -2.96
CA ILE A 14 6.66 -2.48 -2.76
C ILE A 14 6.75 -1.71 -4.08
N GLY A 15 7.41 -2.29 -5.08
CA GLY A 15 7.67 -1.62 -6.36
C GLY A 15 6.41 -1.46 -7.24
N ASP A 16 6.41 -0.47 -8.11
CA ASP A 16 5.34 -0.16 -9.06
C ASP A 16 5.02 -1.36 -9.97
N SER A 17 6.05 -1.99 -10.55
CA SER A 17 5.84 -3.21 -11.37
C SER A 17 5.27 -4.38 -10.55
N ALA A 18 5.66 -4.53 -9.28
CA ALA A 18 5.16 -5.61 -8.43
C ALA A 18 3.69 -5.38 -8.06
N ASN A 19 3.34 -4.13 -7.71
CA ASN A 19 1.96 -3.73 -7.49
C ASN A 19 1.10 -3.96 -8.74
N ARG A 20 1.56 -3.52 -9.92
CA ARG A 20 0.87 -3.77 -11.20
C ARG A 20 0.62 -5.26 -11.45
N SER A 21 1.65 -6.09 -11.30
CA SER A 21 1.52 -7.54 -11.47
C SER A 21 0.44 -8.12 -10.53
N MET A 22 0.46 -7.73 -9.25
CA MET A 22 -0.51 -8.24 -8.29
C MET A 22 -1.93 -7.72 -8.53
N LEU A 23 -2.09 -6.45 -8.91
CA LEU A 23 -3.39 -5.88 -9.29
C LEU A 23 -4.01 -6.66 -10.45
N HIS A 24 -3.24 -6.94 -11.50
CA HIS A 24 -3.72 -7.75 -12.64
C HIS A 24 -3.94 -9.23 -12.31
N ILE A 25 -3.22 -9.80 -11.35
CA ILE A 25 -3.49 -11.17 -10.89
C ILE A 25 -4.80 -11.20 -10.10
N TYR A 26 -4.95 -10.32 -9.12
CA TYR A 26 -6.14 -10.25 -8.27
C TYR A 26 -7.39 -9.91 -9.06
N SER A 27 -7.31 -8.99 -10.03
CA SER A 27 -8.46 -8.60 -10.87
C SER A 27 -9.10 -9.77 -11.64
N LYS A 28 -8.32 -10.82 -11.95
CA LYS A 28 -8.85 -12.02 -12.61
C LYS A 28 -9.80 -12.80 -11.71
N TYR A 29 -9.63 -12.71 -10.39
CA TYR A 29 -10.39 -13.45 -9.38
C TYR A 29 -11.42 -12.58 -8.66
N LEU A 30 -11.08 -11.32 -8.38
CA LEU A 30 -11.94 -10.36 -7.70
C LEU A 30 -12.75 -9.57 -8.73
N ARG A 31 -13.79 -10.18 -9.28
CA ARG A 31 -14.66 -9.60 -10.33
C ARG A 31 -15.95 -8.99 -9.77
N GLY A 32 -15.91 -8.50 -8.52
CA GLY A 32 -17.07 -8.02 -7.77
C GLY A 32 -16.64 -7.52 -6.39
N ALA A 33 -17.49 -7.70 -5.37
CA ALA A 33 -17.12 -7.40 -3.99
C ALA A 33 -15.95 -8.27 -3.51
N ASN A 34 -14.94 -7.67 -2.89
CA ASN A 34 -13.81 -8.39 -2.30
C ASN A 34 -14.14 -8.87 -0.87
N ASP A 35 -15.10 -9.78 -0.73
CA ASP A 35 -15.49 -10.34 0.58
C ASP A 35 -14.36 -11.14 1.25
N LYS A 36 -13.43 -11.65 0.43
CA LYS A 36 -12.24 -12.39 0.89
C LYS A 36 -11.17 -11.47 1.48
N ARG A 37 -11.32 -10.14 1.33
CA ARG A 37 -10.38 -9.11 1.80
C ARG A 37 -8.95 -9.35 1.29
N TRP A 38 -8.80 -9.80 0.05
CA TRP A 38 -7.48 -9.95 -0.56
C TRP A 38 -6.78 -8.60 -0.64
N ARG A 39 -5.52 -8.56 -0.21
CA ARG A 39 -4.80 -7.30 -0.02
C ARG A 39 -3.37 -7.36 -0.50
N ILE A 40 -2.86 -6.19 -0.84
CA ILE A 40 -1.46 -5.96 -1.15
C ILE A 40 -0.85 -5.23 0.04
N GLU A 41 0.17 -5.82 0.64
CA GLU A 41 0.93 -5.20 1.73
C GLU A 41 1.97 -4.23 1.15
N HIS A 42 2.20 -3.15 1.88
CA HIS A 42 3.06 -2.02 1.56
C HIS A 42 2.48 -1.05 0.55
N SER A 43 2.27 -1.48 -0.70
CA SER A 43 1.85 -0.61 -1.81
C SER A 43 2.56 0.76 -1.79
N GLN A 44 3.85 0.73 -1.47
CA GLN A 44 4.66 1.94 -1.24
C GLN A 44 4.81 2.75 -2.51
N PHE A 45 5.04 2.08 -3.64
CA PHE A 45 5.22 2.71 -4.94
C PHE A 45 4.18 2.15 -5.91
N VAL A 46 3.27 3.01 -6.33
CA VAL A 46 2.21 2.69 -7.29
C VAL A 46 2.35 3.63 -8.48
N ASP A 47 2.28 3.08 -9.69
CA ASP A 47 2.24 3.90 -10.90
C ASP A 47 0.92 4.68 -10.93
N PRO A 48 0.92 5.98 -11.27
CA PRO A 48 -0.29 6.78 -11.36
C PRO A 48 -1.44 6.15 -12.18
N THR A 49 -1.10 5.33 -13.17
CA THR A 49 -2.07 4.66 -14.05
C THR A 49 -2.76 3.45 -13.39
N ASP A 50 -2.21 2.94 -12.28
CA ASP A 50 -2.70 1.71 -11.63
C ASP A 50 -3.57 1.97 -10.39
N PHE A 51 -3.64 3.20 -9.86
CA PHE A 51 -4.43 3.51 -8.66
C PHE A 51 -5.90 3.08 -8.79
N ALA A 52 -6.52 3.36 -9.95
CA ALA A 52 -7.92 3.04 -10.19
C ALA A 52 -8.23 1.54 -10.10
N LEU A 53 -7.23 0.67 -10.30
CA LEU A 53 -7.41 -0.79 -10.23
C LEU A 53 -7.71 -1.24 -8.79
N PHE A 54 -7.22 -0.52 -7.76
CA PHE A 54 -7.56 -0.84 -6.38
C PHE A 54 -9.06 -0.73 -6.15
N GLY A 55 -9.66 0.39 -6.53
CA GLY A 55 -11.11 0.62 -6.36
C GLY A 55 -11.94 -0.24 -7.30
N GLN A 56 -11.54 -0.33 -8.58
CA GLN A 56 -12.25 -1.10 -9.59
C GLN A 56 -12.42 -2.59 -9.21
N TYR A 57 -11.41 -3.18 -8.57
CA TYR A 57 -11.42 -4.60 -8.18
C TYR A 57 -11.55 -4.80 -6.67
N HIS A 58 -11.87 -3.73 -5.92
CA HIS A 58 -11.96 -3.73 -4.45
C HIS A 58 -10.72 -4.33 -3.75
N ILE A 59 -9.54 -4.21 -4.36
CA ILE A 59 -8.28 -4.72 -3.80
C ILE A 59 -7.88 -3.80 -2.65
N ILE A 60 -7.51 -4.37 -1.51
CA ILE A 60 -7.17 -3.59 -0.32
C ILE A 60 -5.68 -3.23 -0.35
N PRO A 61 -5.31 -1.95 -0.36
CA PRO A 61 -3.95 -1.52 -0.06
C PRO A 61 -3.76 -1.48 1.46
N SER A 62 -2.86 -2.32 1.99
CA SER A 62 -2.47 -2.33 3.41
C SER A 62 -1.11 -1.67 3.55
N VAL A 63 -1.06 -0.49 4.17
CA VAL A 63 0.11 0.40 4.11
C VAL A 63 0.73 0.62 5.48
N GLN A 64 2.03 0.94 5.51
CA GLN A 64 2.78 1.19 6.75
C GLN A 64 3.38 2.60 6.73
N PRO A 65 2.65 3.61 7.22
CA PRO A 65 3.05 5.01 7.18
C PRO A 65 4.43 5.35 7.75
N THR A 66 4.91 4.64 8.76
CA THR A 66 6.25 4.85 9.33
C THR A 66 7.37 4.61 8.30
N HIS A 67 7.16 3.68 7.35
CA HIS A 67 8.08 3.48 6.22
C HIS A 67 8.26 4.75 5.38
N ALA A 68 7.21 5.57 5.24
CA ALA A 68 7.33 6.83 4.48
C ALA A 68 8.32 7.79 5.14
N THR A 69 8.43 7.78 6.47
CA THR A 69 9.29 8.68 7.25
C THR A 69 10.67 8.09 7.52
N SER A 70 10.81 6.77 7.62
CA SER A 70 12.13 6.11 7.68
C SER A 70 12.86 6.20 6.34
N ASP A 71 12.10 6.06 5.24
CA ASP A 71 12.67 5.94 3.90
C ASP A 71 12.93 7.31 3.25
N MET A 72 12.31 8.38 3.76
CA MET A 72 12.31 9.71 3.11
C MET A 72 13.71 10.25 2.79
N TYR A 73 14.72 9.87 3.57
CA TYR A 73 16.11 10.31 3.41
C TYR A 73 16.80 9.73 2.18
N TRP A 74 16.33 8.59 1.67
CA TRP A 74 16.99 7.86 0.58
C TRP A 74 16.03 7.42 -0.54
N ALA A 75 14.71 7.47 -0.31
CA ALA A 75 13.70 7.07 -1.30
C ALA A 75 13.86 7.82 -2.63
N LYS A 76 14.18 9.11 -2.58
CA LYS A 76 14.41 9.93 -3.77
C LYS A 76 15.59 9.43 -4.62
N GLU A 77 16.67 8.99 -3.99
CA GLU A 77 17.85 8.44 -4.69
C GLU A 77 17.50 7.14 -5.43
N ARG A 78 16.66 6.29 -4.82
CA ARG A 78 16.23 5.02 -5.42
C ARG A 78 15.20 5.19 -6.55
N LEU A 79 14.28 6.14 -6.40
CA LEU A 79 13.15 6.30 -7.30
C LEU A 79 13.40 7.32 -8.42
N GLY A 80 14.24 8.32 -8.16
CA GLY A 80 14.42 9.49 -9.00
C GLY A 80 13.26 10.48 -8.92
N GLU A 81 13.46 11.66 -9.50
CA GLU A 81 12.55 12.82 -9.43
C GLU A 81 11.12 12.54 -9.93
N LYS A 82 10.97 11.61 -10.87
CA LYS A 82 9.67 11.30 -11.46
C LYS A 82 8.83 10.40 -10.55
N ARG A 83 9.40 9.27 -10.10
CA ARG A 83 8.66 8.22 -9.38
C ARG A 83 8.44 8.56 -7.90
N ILE A 84 9.32 9.37 -7.29
CA ILE A 84 9.12 9.80 -5.90
C ILE A 84 7.81 10.57 -5.70
N LYS A 85 7.28 11.21 -6.76
CA LYS A 85 6.04 12.00 -6.70
C LYS A 85 4.78 11.16 -6.43
N SER A 86 4.79 9.87 -6.78
CA SER A 86 3.68 8.95 -6.49
C SER A 86 4.00 7.96 -5.37
N ALA A 87 5.12 8.13 -4.67
CA ALA A 87 5.50 7.29 -3.55
C ALA A 87 4.67 7.59 -2.30
N TYR A 88 4.32 6.53 -1.56
CA TYR A 88 3.55 6.58 -0.32
C TYR A 88 2.26 7.41 -0.48
N ALA A 89 1.55 7.27 -1.60
CA ALA A 89 0.39 8.07 -2.00
C ALA A 89 -0.90 7.64 -1.26
N TYR A 90 -0.86 7.64 0.07
CA TYR A 90 -1.93 7.10 0.93
C TYR A 90 -3.27 7.79 0.73
N LYS A 91 -3.29 9.10 0.45
CA LYS A 91 -4.53 9.83 0.18
C LYS A 91 -5.20 9.35 -1.12
N ASP A 92 -4.41 9.00 -2.14
CA ASP A 92 -4.97 8.52 -3.40
C ASP A 92 -5.44 7.06 -3.29
N LEU A 93 -4.74 6.23 -2.50
CA LEU A 93 -5.18 4.88 -2.14
C LEU A 93 -6.46 4.90 -1.29
N LEU A 94 -6.55 5.81 -0.30
CA LEU A 94 -7.73 5.98 0.54
C LEU A 94 -8.98 6.29 -0.30
N LYS A 95 -8.86 7.17 -1.31
CA LYS A 95 -9.96 7.52 -2.22
C LYS A 95 -10.46 6.34 -3.06
N GLN A 96 -9.68 5.27 -3.21
CA GLN A 96 -10.10 4.14 -4.06
C GLN A 96 -11.13 3.26 -3.38
N ASN A 97 -11.07 3.14 -2.05
CA ASN A 97 -11.90 2.22 -1.28
C ASN A 97 -12.71 2.90 -0.18
N ASP A 98 -12.54 4.21 0.05
CA ASP A 98 -13.07 5.00 1.18
C ASP A 98 -12.57 4.59 2.58
N TRP A 99 -11.63 3.65 2.65
CA TRP A 99 -10.92 3.27 3.86
C TRP A 99 -9.52 2.75 3.51
N LEU A 100 -8.60 2.81 4.47
CA LEU A 100 -7.21 2.41 4.30
C LEU A 100 -6.68 1.76 5.58
N PRO A 101 -6.42 0.44 5.58
CA PRO A 101 -5.79 -0.19 6.73
C PRO A 101 -4.34 0.24 6.87
N LEU A 102 -3.94 0.54 8.11
CA LEU A 102 -2.58 0.88 8.49
C LEU A 102 -1.96 -0.26 9.29
N GLY A 103 -0.67 -0.52 9.09
CA GLY A 103 0.13 -1.46 9.86
C GLY A 103 1.47 -0.86 10.28
N THR A 104 2.16 -1.54 11.19
CA THR A 104 3.53 -1.17 11.59
C THR A 104 4.58 -1.91 10.77
N ASP A 105 4.32 -3.17 10.42
CA ASP A 105 5.38 -4.10 9.96
C ASP A 105 6.46 -4.34 11.04
N PHE A 106 6.03 -4.43 12.31
CA PHE A 106 6.91 -4.84 13.40
C PHE A 106 7.52 -6.23 13.11
N PRO A 107 8.83 -6.43 13.35
CA PRO A 107 9.75 -5.56 14.07
C PRO A 107 10.58 -4.61 13.20
N VAL A 108 10.28 -4.45 11.91
CA VAL A 108 11.00 -3.52 11.03
C VAL A 108 10.82 -2.08 11.54
N GLU A 109 9.58 -1.73 11.87
CA GLU A 109 9.24 -0.46 12.53
C GLU A 109 8.84 -0.67 13.98
N LYS A 110 8.71 0.43 14.73
CA LYS A 110 8.22 0.42 16.10
C LYS A 110 6.77 -0.08 16.16
N ILE A 111 6.44 -0.84 17.21
CA ILE A 111 5.09 -1.39 17.42
C ILE A 111 4.04 -0.34 17.77
N ASP A 112 4.45 0.86 18.18
CA ASP A 112 3.54 1.92 18.66
C ASP A 112 2.66 2.47 17.52
N PRO A 113 1.34 2.22 17.54
CA PRO A 113 0.44 2.67 16.48
C PRO A 113 0.33 4.19 16.40
N LEU A 114 0.60 4.94 17.48
CA LEU A 114 0.55 6.41 17.46
C LEU A 114 1.61 6.99 16.53
N LEU A 115 2.77 6.33 16.42
CA LEU A 115 3.81 6.72 15.45
C LEU A 115 3.34 6.50 14.02
N THR A 116 2.63 5.40 13.75
CA THR A 116 2.02 5.14 12.45
C THR A 116 0.97 6.19 12.10
N PHE A 117 0.08 6.55 13.02
CA PHE A 117 -0.90 7.61 12.79
C PHE A 117 -0.23 8.97 12.56
N TYR A 118 0.77 9.32 13.37
CA TYR A 118 1.52 10.56 13.21
C TYR A 118 2.21 10.63 11.84
N ALA A 119 2.90 9.58 11.41
CA ALA A 119 3.53 9.52 10.09
C ALA A 119 2.51 9.61 8.95
N ALA A 120 1.32 9.00 9.09
CA ALA A 120 0.28 9.03 8.07
C ALA A 120 -0.32 10.43 7.86
N VAL A 121 -0.50 11.16 8.96
CA VAL A 121 -1.18 12.47 8.97
C VAL A 121 -0.20 13.62 8.80
N ALA A 122 0.84 13.68 9.65
CA ALA A 122 1.79 14.78 9.67
C ALA A 122 2.86 14.65 8.57
N ARG A 123 3.12 13.43 8.07
CA ARG A 123 4.18 13.13 7.07
C ARG A 123 5.57 13.61 7.53
N LYS A 124 5.85 13.44 8.82
CA LYS A 124 7.10 13.82 9.48
C LYS A 124 7.60 12.69 10.37
N ASP A 125 8.91 12.60 10.53
CA ASP A 125 9.52 11.76 11.55
C ASP A 125 9.44 12.44 12.94
N LEU A 126 10.05 11.82 13.95
CA LEU A 126 10.03 12.34 15.32
C LEU A 126 10.91 13.60 15.51
N ASN A 127 11.71 13.98 14.52
CA ASN A 127 12.56 15.17 14.58
C ASN A 127 11.89 16.41 13.96
N GLY A 128 10.76 16.24 13.27
CA GLY A 128 9.91 17.33 12.77
C GLY A 128 10.16 17.73 11.32
#